data_AF-A0A0N4WNQ0-F1
#
_entry.id   AF-A0A0N4WNQ0-F1
#
_cell.length_a   1.000
_cell.length_b   1.000
_cell.length_c   1.000
_cell.angle_alpha   90.00
_cell.angle_beta   90.00
_cell.angle_gamma   90.00
#
_symmetry.space_group_name_H-M   'P 1'
#
loop_
_entity.id
_entity.type
_entity.pdbx_description
1 polymer ?
#
loop_
_entity_poly.entity_id
_entity_poly.type
_entity_poly.pdbx_seq_one_letter_code
_entity_poly.pdbx_strand_id
1 'polypeptide(L)' 'MTSPIARSVWISLYKQLEREASKFPQYNYREFAKRRIRDHFEANRGVTDPIRQEELLKVNLPCLFSGKQFG' A
#
# COMPACT_ATOMS: atom_id res chain seq x y z
N MET A 1 -5.46 20.13 12.13
CA MET A 1 -6.62 20.01 11.21
C MET A 1 -6.26 18.98 10.16
N THR A 2 -6.62 17.70 10.35
CA THR A 2 -6.35 16.67 9.34
C THR A 2 -7.38 16.86 8.23
N SER A 3 -6.91 17.19 7.03
CA SER A 3 -7.78 17.35 5.87
C SER A 3 -8.17 15.96 5.36
N PRO A 4 -9.42 15.76 4.91
CA PRO A 4 -9.82 14.47 4.35
C PRO A 4 -8.87 14.14 3.19
N ILE A 5 -8.17 13.00 3.30
CA ILE A 5 -7.17 12.60 2.33
C ILE A 5 -7.86 12.46 0.98
N ALA A 6 -7.45 13.31 0.04
CA ALA A 6 -8.04 13.34 -1.29
C ALA A 6 -7.85 11.98 -1.96
N ARG A 7 -8.86 11.51 -2.70
CA ARG A 7 -8.79 10.25 -3.46
C ARG A 7 -7.56 10.17 -4.36
N SER A 8 -7.08 11.31 -4.85
CA SER A 8 -5.84 11.42 -5.64
C SER A 8 -4.59 10.95 -4.90
N VAL A 9 -4.48 11.22 -3.59
CA VAL A 9 -3.37 10.78 -2.74
C VAL A 9 -3.40 9.27 -2.58
N TRP A 10 -4.59 8.71 -2.32
CA TRP A 10 -4.80 7.27 -2.21
C TRP A 10 -4.41 6.51 -3.49
N ILE A 11 -4.82 7.03 -4.65
CA ILE A 11 -4.47 6.48 -5.97
C ILE A 11 -2.97 6.63 -6.24
N SER A 12 -2.36 7.75 -5.86
CA SER A 12 -0.92 7.99 -6.05
C SER A 12 -0.09 7.01 -5.22
N LEU A 13 -0.49 6.75 -3.97
CA LEU A 13 0.16 5.76 -3.10
C LEU A 13 0.04 4.35 -3.69
N TYR A 14 -1.16 3.95 -4.13
CA TYR A 14 -1.38 2.66 -4.77
C TYR A 14 -0.43 2.44 -5.96
N LYS A 15 -0.30 3.46 -6.82
CA LYS A 15 0.61 3.43 -7.97
C LYS A 15 2.08 3.38 -7.57
N GLN A 16 2.48 4.08 -6.50
CA GLN A 16 3.84 4.01 -5.98
C GLN A 16 4.17 2.60 -5.47
N LEU A 17 3.26 1.99 -4.70
CA LEU A 17 3.44 0.62 -4.20
C LEU A 17 3.50 -0.40 -5.33
N GLU A 18 2.68 -0.26 -6.36
CA GLU A 18 2.71 -1.15 -7.53
C GLU A 18 4.02 -1.01 -8.32
N ARG A 19 4.58 0.20 -8.41
CA ARG A 19 5.90 0.44 -9.02
C ARG A 19 7.03 -0.21 -8.23
N GLU A 20 7.05 -0.04 -6.91
CA GLU A 20 8.04 -0.72 -6.06
C GLU A 20 7.88 -2.24 -6.14
N ALA A 21 6.65 -2.75 -6.13
CA ALA A 21 6.37 -4.17 -6.34
C ALA A 21 6.85 -4.67 -7.71
N SER A 22 6.84 -3.84 -8.75
CA SER A 22 7.34 -4.22 -10.08
C SER A 22 8.87 -4.25 -10.17
N LYS A 23 9.61 -3.63 -9.22
CA LYS A 23 11.08 -3.69 -9.18
C LYS A 23 11.59 -5.06 -8.72
N PHE A 24 10.74 -5.91 -8.15
CA PHE A 24 11.16 -7.26 -7.77
C PHE A 24 11.49 -8.09 -9.03
N PRO A 25 12.67 -8.72 -9.10
CA PRO A 25 13.09 -9.47 -10.28
C PRO A 25 12.30 -10.77 -10.46
N GLN A 26 11.83 -11.39 -9.37
CA GLN A 26 11.09 -12.65 -9.44
C GLN A 26 9.59 -12.43 -9.60
N TYR A 27 8.98 -13.14 -10.54
CA TYR A 27 7.54 -13.05 -10.84
C TYR A 27 6.65 -13.37 -9.63
N ASN A 28 7.00 -14.40 -8.86
CA ASN A 28 6.23 -14.84 -7.69
C ASN A 28 6.11 -13.73 -6.64
N TYR A 29 7.20 -12.98 -6.43
CA TYR A 29 7.20 -11.85 -5.51
C TYR A 29 6.45 -10.63 -6.04
N ARG A 30 6.53 -10.35 -7.35
CA ARG A 30 5.72 -9.29 -7.98
C ARG A 30 4.23 -9.56 -7.79
N GLU A 31 3.78 -10.78 -8.09
CA GLU A 31 2.38 -11.18 -7.95
C GLU A 31 1.93 -11.20 -6.48
N PHE A 32 2.79 -11.68 -5.58
CA PHE A 32 2.51 -11.65 -4.14
C PHE A 32 2.36 -10.22 -3.60
N ALA A 33 3.29 -9.33 -3.96
CA ALA A 33 3.26 -7.93 -3.55
C ALA A 33 2.01 -7.22 -4.11
N LYS A 34 1.72 -7.39 -5.40
CA LYS A 34 0.50 -6.84 -6.02
C LYS A 34 -0.77 -7.32 -5.34
N ARG A 35 -0.89 -8.63 -5.09
CA ARG A 35 -2.04 -9.21 -4.36
C ARG A 35 -2.17 -8.59 -2.98
N ARG A 36 -1.08 -8.51 -2.22
CA ARG A 36 -1.10 -7.99 -0.85
C ARG A 36 -1.41 -6.50 -0.77
N ILE A 37 -0.93 -5.71 -1.74
CA ILE A 37 -1.33 -4.30 -1.92
C ILE A 37 -2.83 -4.26 -2.22
N ARG A 38 -3.33 -5.06 -3.16
CA ARG A 38 -4.77 -5.07 -3.48
C ARG A 38 -5.63 -5.44 -2.29
N ASP A 39 -5.32 -6.54 -1.62
CA ASP A 39 -6.06 -7.06 -0.45
C ASP A 39 -6.12 -6.01 0.67
N HIS A 40 -4.99 -5.38 0.96
CA HIS A 40 -4.91 -4.31 1.94
C HIS A 40 -5.81 -3.12 1.55
N PHE A 41 -5.82 -2.70 0.28
CA PHE A 41 -6.66 -1.60 -0.17
C PHE A 41 -8.14 -1.98 -0.28
N GLU A 42 -8.46 -3.24 -0.60
CA GLU A 42 -9.83 -3.77 -0.66
C GLU A 42 -10.43 -3.84 0.75
N ALA A 43 -9.68 -4.37 1.72
CA ALA A 43 -10.08 -4.42 3.13
C ALA A 43 -10.29 -3.01 3.73
N ASN A 44 -9.50 -2.04 3.29
CA ASN A 44 -9.61 -0.64 3.76
C ASN A 44 -10.50 0.23 2.86
N ARG A 45 -11.13 -0.31 1.81
CA ARG A 45 -11.98 0.46 0.87
C ARG A 45 -13.21 1.07 1.55
N GLY A 46 -13.72 0.41 2.60
CA GLY A 46 -14.84 0.89 3.41
C GLY A 46 -14.45 1.93 4.47
N VAL A 47 -13.14 2.13 4.69
CA VAL A 47 -12.63 3.07 5.69
C VAL A 47 -12.71 4.48 5.12
N THR A 48 -13.77 5.19 5.51
CA THR A 48 -14.00 6.59 5.14
C THR A 48 -13.41 7.55 6.17
N ASP A 49 -12.90 7.02 7.29
CA ASP A 49 -12.29 7.77 8.37
C ASP A 49 -10.93 8.37 7.96
N PRO A 50 -10.79 9.70 7.95
CA PRO A 50 -9.57 10.37 7.50
C PRO A 50 -8.36 10.08 8.41
N ILE A 51 -8.60 9.88 9.71
CA ILE A 51 -7.57 9.53 10.70
C ILE A 51 -7.00 8.15 10.38
N ARG A 52 -7.86 7.19 10.04
CA ARG A 52 -7.46 5.82 9.73
C ARG A 52 -6.71 5.77 8.40
N GLN A 53 -7.11 6.58 7.42
CA GLN A 53 -6.36 6.75 6.17
C GLN A 53 -4.96 7.34 6.40
N GLU A 54 -4.80 8.32 7.29
CA GLU A 54 -3.50 8.92 7.62
C GLU A 54 -2.56 7.92 8.29
N GLU A 55 -3.08 7.12 9.22
CA GLU A 55 -2.35 6.03 9.87
C GLU A 55 -1.91 4.96 8.87
N LEU A 56 -2.79 4.59 7.93
CA LEU A 56 -2.45 3.68 6.85
C LEU A 56 -1.36 4.27 5.95
N LEU A 57 -1.36 5.57 5.66
CA LEU A 57 -0.25 6.19 4.91
C LEU A 57 1.09 6.13 5.66
N LYS A 58 1.09 6.36 6.98
CA LYS A 58 2.31 6.35 7.81
C LYS A 58 2.91 4.96 8.00
N VAL A 59 2.06 3.96 8.19
CA VAL A 59 2.48 2.60 8.60
C VAL A 59 2.91 1.72 7.42
N ASN A 60 2.43 2.00 6.20
CA ASN A 60 2.45 0.99 5.13
C ASN A 60 3.77 0.78 4.38
N LEU A 61 4.71 1.74 4.38
CA LEU A 61 5.95 1.57 3.61
C LEU A 61 6.92 0.55 4.22
N PRO A 62 7.19 0.57 5.55
CA PRO A 62 8.11 -0.39 6.13
C PRO A 62 7.43 -1.75 6.38
N CYS A 63 6.21 -1.79 6.90
CA CYS A 63 5.64 -3.05 7.42
C CYS A 63 5.18 -4.05 6.34
N LEU A 64 4.82 -3.61 5.13
CA LEU A 64 4.44 -4.52 4.03
C LEU A 64 5.65 -5.22 3.39
N PHE A 65 6.84 -4.63 3.49
CA PHE A 65 8.06 -5.12 2.83
C PHE A 65 9.17 -5.52 3.81
N SER A 66 9.09 -5.11 5.08
CA SER A 66 10.11 -5.40 6.12
C SER A 66 10.03 -6.80 6.71
N GLY A 67 9.30 -7.71 6.06
CA GLY A 67 9.41 -9.14 6.32
C GLY A 67 10.49 -9.75 5.44
N LYS A 68 11.74 -9.73 5.93
CA LYS A 68 12.82 -10.69 5.62
C LYS A 68 12.43 -11.82 4.62
N GLN A 69 12.57 -11.65 3.30
CA GLN A 69 12.52 -12.81 2.36
C GLN A 69 13.23 -12.57 1.01
N PHE A 70 13.89 -11.42 0.80
CA PHE A 70 14.55 -11.08 -0.47
C PHE A 70 16.09 -11.22 -0.39
N GLY A 71 16.57 -12.20 0.37
CA GLY A 71 17.96 -12.64 0.40
C GLY A 71 18.03 -14.10 -0.01
#